data_AF-A0A376ZX33-F1
#
_entry.id   AF-A0A376ZX33-F1
#
_cell.length_a   1.000
_cell.length_b   1.000
_cell.length_c   1.000
_cell.angle_alpha   90.00
_cell.angle_beta   90.00
_cell.angle_gamma   90.00
#
_symmetry.space_group_name_H-M   'P 1'
#
loop_
_entity.id
_entity.type
_entity.pdbx_description
1 polymer ?
#
loop_
_entity_poly.entity_id
_entity_poly.type
_entity_poly.pdbx_seq_one_letter_code
_entity_poly.pdbx_strand_id
1 'polypeptide(L)'
;MGIKQHNGNTKADRLAELKIRSPSIQLIKFGAIGLNAIIFSPLLIAADTGSQYGTNITINDGDRITGDTADPSGNLYGVMTPAGNTPGNINLGNDVTVNVNDASGYAKGIIIQGKNSSLTANRLTVDVVGQTSAIGINLIGDYTHADLGTGSTIKSNDDGIIIGHSSTLTATQFTIENSNGIGLTIMTMAPVSILEAEVKSRPMEVQVFISVVSTAITPMVLRVLRRQT
;
A
#
# COMPACT_ATOMS: atom_id res chain seq x y z
N MET A 1 55.61 57.25 19.97
CA MET A 1 54.95 57.56 18.69
C MET A 1 54.22 56.30 18.25
N GLY A 2 52.89 56.33 18.11
CA GLY A 2 52.01 55.20 17.78
C GLY A 2 50.84 55.07 18.75
N ILE A 3 49.62 55.43 18.31
CA ILE A 3 48.37 55.60 19.08
C ILE A 3 47.24 54.81 18.39
N LYS A 4 46.27 54.30 19.17
CA LYS A 4 44.89 53.80 18.84
C LYS A 4 44.77 52.38 18.22
N GLN A 5 43.73 51.56 18.46
CA GLN A 5 42.48 51.65 19.26
C GLN A 5 41.84 50.25 19.48
N HIS A 6 41.02 50.13 20.53
CA HIS A 6 40.11 49.00 20.83
C HIS A 6 38.91 48.89 19.88
N ASN A 7 38.43 47.65 19.64
CA ASN A 7 37.04 47.28 19.32
C ASN A 7 36.94 45.74 19.44
N GLY A 8 36.04 45.04 20.11
CA GLY A 8 34.71 45.35 20.63
C GLY A 8 33.72 44.32 20.06
N ASN A 9 33.08 43.53 20.94
CA ASN A 9 31.90 42.66 20.70
C ASN A 9 32.05 41.52 19.67
N THR A 10 31.37 40.37 19.74
CA THR A 10 29.93 40.09 19.94
C THR A 10 29.81 38.60 20.28
N LYS A 11 29.18 38.22 21.39
CA LYS A 11 27.75 37.84 21.53
C LYS A 11 27.37 36.47 20.97
N ALA A 12 26.51 35.82 21.76
CA ALA A 12 25.59 34.72 21.47
C ALA A 12 26.25 33.33 21.40
N ASP A 13 26.15 32.51 22.46
CA ASP A 13 24.93 31.80 22.87
C ASP A 13 24.53 30.78 21.78
N ARG A 14 24.47 29.49 22.14
CA ARG A 14 23.44 28.51 21.76
C ARG A 14 23.90 27.07 22.04
N LEU A 15 23.30 26.53 23.11
CA LEU A 15 22.68 25.21 23.21
C LEU A 15 23.60 23.97 23.19
N ALA A 16 23.52 23.25 24.32
CA ALA A 16 24.15 21.99 24.60
C ALA A 16 23.93 20.93 23.51
N GLU A 17 25.01 20.28 23.11
CA GLU A 17 24.96 19.00 22.41
C GLU A 17 24.38 17.94 23.37
N LEU A 18 23.10 17.61 23.22
CA LEU A 18 22.50 16.42 23.81
C LEU A 18 22.98 15.20 23.02
N LYS A 19 24.12 14.64 23.41
CA LYS A 19 24.67 13.41 22.83
C LYS A 19 23.96 12.19 23.43
N ILE A 20 22.91 11.70 22.77
CA ILE A 20 22.29 10.42 23.11
C ILE A 20 23.27 9.31 22.74
N ARG A 21 24.02 8.81 23.72
CA ARG A 21 24.83 7.58 23.57
C ARG A 21 23.92 6.38 23.82
N SER A 22 24.03 5.38 22.96
CA SER A 22 23.28 4.13 22.94
C SER A 22 23.10 3.50 24.34
N PRO A 23 21.90 2.99 24.69
CA PRO A 23 21.73 2.34 25.98
C PRO A 23 22.33 0.93 25.91
N SER A 24 23.54 0.78 26.44
CA SER A 24 24.03 -0.52 26.90
C SER A 24 23.27 -0.88 28.16
N ILE A 25 22.35 -1.84 28.08
CA ILE A 25 21.62 -2.37 29.26
C ILE A 25 22.61 -3.19 30.09
N GLN A 26 23.20 -2.57 31.12
CA GLN A 26 24.02 -3.25 32.11
C GLN A 26 23.12 -3.63 33.31
N LEU A 27 22.89 -4.92 33.49
CA LEU A 27 22.12 -5.46 34.61
C LEU A 27 23.00 -5.49 35.86
N ILE A 28 22.86 -4.49 36.75
CA ILE A 28 23.54 -4.47 38.05
C ILE A 28 22.83 -5.43 39.00
N LYS A 29 23.50 -6.52 39.38
CA LYS A 29 23.08 -7.41 40.48
C LYS A 29 23.29 -6.70 41.82
N PHE A 30 22.24 -6.19 42.45
CA PHE A 30 22.16 -6.09 43.91
C PHE A 30 20.71 -6.14 44.38
N GLY A 31 20.46 -7.00 45.39
CA GLY A 31 19.56 -6.76 46.52
C GLY A 31 18.08 -6.48 46.22
N ALA A 32 17.23 -7.39 46.68
CA ALA A 32 15.77 -7.30 46.63
C ALA A 32 15.21 -5.89 46.98
N ILE A 33 14.62 -5.23 45.99
CA ILE A 33 13.59 -4.20 46.15
C ILE A 33 12.53 -4.52 45.11
N GLY A 34 11.26 -4.56 45.53
CA GLY A 34 10.11 -5.03 44.76
C GLY A 34 10.09 -4.48 43.33
N LEU A 35 10.31 -5.39 42.38
CA LEU A 35 10.32 -5.10 40.96
C LEU A 35 8.87 -5.05 40.47
N ASN A 36 8.26 -3.87 40.45
CA ASN A 36 7.18 -3.63 39.51
C ASN A 36 7.82 -3.66 38.12
N ALA A 37 7.83 -4.85 37.49
CA ALA A 37 8.23 -4.98 36.11
C ALA A 37 7.21 -4.21 35.27
N ILE A 38 7.55 -2.97 34.90
CA ILE A 38 6.84 -2.28 33.83
C ILE A 38 7.25 -3.01 32.56
N ILE A 39 6.42 -3.97 32.14
CA ILE A 39 6.51 -4.55 30.81
C ILE A 39 6.08 -3.44 29.87
N PHE A 40 7.04 -2.71 29.31
CA PHE A 40 6.78 -1.87 28.17
C PHE A 40 6.44 -2.81 27.01
N SER A 41 5.16 -2.89 26.65
CA SER A 41 4.78 -3.40 25.34
C SER A 41 5.61 -2.63 24.31
N PRO A 42 6.38 -3.28 23.41
CA PRO A 42 7.06 -2.55 22.37
C PRO A 42 5.99 -1.77 21.60
N LEU A 43 6.15 -0.45 21.52
CA LEU A 43 5.40 0.36 20.59
C LEU A 43 5.77 -0.16 19.20
N LEU A 44 4.89 -0.93 18.57
CA LEU A 44 5.09 -1.40 17.20
C LEU A 44 4.93 -0.17 16.30
N ILE A 45 6.06 0.41 15.90
CA ILE A 45 6.09 1.50 14.94
C ILE A 45 5.98 0.85 13.56
N ALA A 46 4.97 1.23 12.79
CA ALA A 46 4.85 0.86 11.38
C ALA A 46 6.15 1.21 10.65
N ALA A 47 6.76 0.22 9.99
CA ALA A 47 7.92 0.46 9.15
C ALA A 47 7.49 1.10 7.83
N ASP A 48 8.30 2.02 7.29
CA ASP A 48 8.17 2.47 5.90
C ASP A 48 9.24 1.75 5.08
N THR A 49 8.80 1.02 4.06
CA THR A 49 9.63 0.25 3.14
C THR A 49 9.45 0.78 1.72
N GLY A 50 10.50 0.69 0.90
CA GLY A 50 10.39 1.01 -0.53
C GLY A 50 9.57 -0.03 -1.30
N SER A 51 9.56 0.10 -2.63
CA SER A 51 8.89 -0.85 -3.52
C SER A 51 9.32 -2.31 -3.28
N GLN A 52 8.37 -3.23 -3.33
CA GLN A 52 8.61 -4.65 -3.13
C GLN A 52 8.57 -5.40 -4.46
N TYR A 53 9.66 -6.13 -4.77
CA TYR A 53 9.74 -6.96 -5.96
C TYR A 53 10.24 -8.37 -5.63
N GLY A 54 9.48 -9.38 -6.04
CA GLY A 54 9.88 -10.77 -5.85
C GLY A 54 8.74 -11.76 -5.89
N THR A 55 9.07 -13.03 -5.69
CA THR A 55 8.10 -14.14 -5.64
C THR A 55 7.67 -14.48 -4.23
N ASN A 56 8.35 -13.99 -3.19
CA ASN A 56 7.93 -14.17 -1.80
C ASN A 56 8.05 -12.82 -1.10
N ILE A 57 6.92 -12.18 -0.85
CA ILE A 57 6.85 -10.85 -0.22
C ILE A 57 6.03 -11.02 1.05
N THR A 58 6.59 -10.62 2.19
CA THR A 58 5.90 -10.65 3.47
C THR A 58 6.14 -9.33 4.18
N ILE A 59 5.04 -8.67 4.53
CA ILE A 59 5.03 -7.36 5.19
C ILE A 59 4.35 -7.53 6.54
N ASN A 60 4.84 -6.81 7.56
CA ASN A 60 4.23 -6.90 8.89
C ASN A 60 2.98 -6.04 8.95
N ASP A 61 2.11 -6.40 9.89
CA ASP A 61 0.88 -5.67 10.12
C ASP A 61 1.15 -4.18 10.42
N GLY A 62 0.38 -3.31 9.77
CA GLY A 62 0.46 -1.85 9.92
C GLY A 62 1.60 -1.18 9.16
N ASP A 63 2.52 -1.92 8.54
CA ASP A 63 3.63 -1.35 7.78
C ASP A 63 3.14 -0.58 6.52
N ARG A 64 4.02 0.27 6.01
CA ARG A 64 3.82 1.06 4.80
C ARG A 64 4.82 0.65 3.73
N ILE A 65 4.32 0.58 2.50
CA ILE A 65 5.10 0.45 1.27
C ILE A 65 4.97 1.75 0.50
N THR A 66 6.10 2.40 0.23
CA THR A 66 6.22 3.56 -0.63
C THR A 66 6.76 3.11 -1.99
N GLY A 67 5.94 3.26 -3.05
CA GLY A 67 6.33 2.91 -4.42
C GLY A 67 7.30 3.93 -5.00
N ASP A 68 8.59 3.64 -4.89
CA ASP A 68 9.71 4.50 -5.23
C ASP A 68 10.64 3.92 -6.33
N THR A 69 10.37 2.69 -6.76
CA THR A 69 11.13 1.99 -7.80
C THR A 69 10.35 1.89 -9.10
N ALA A 70 11.02 2.14 -10.21
CA ALA A 70 10.46 2.00 -11.56
C ALA A 70 10.59 0.56 -12.08
N ASP A 71 9.54 0.07 -12.74
CA ASP A 71 9.60 -1.15 -13.55
C ASP A 71 10.45 -0.93 -14.83
N PRO A 72 10.77 -1.98 -15.62
CA PRO A 72 11.56 -1.82 -16.85
C PRO A 72 10.94 -0.89 -17.90
N SER A 73 9.66 -0.54 -17.78
CA SER A 73 8.97 0.43 -18.64
C SER A 73 8.92 1.83 -18.04
N GLY A 74 9.54 2.05 -16.88
CA GLY A 74 9.61 3.35 -16.22
C GLY A 74 8.45 3.67 -15.28
N ASN A 75 7.54 2.72 -15.02
CA ASN A 75 6.37 2.99 -14.18
C ASN A 75 6.71 2.72 -12.71
N LEU A 76 6.39 3.64 -11.80
CA LEU A 76 6.57 3.39 -10.37
C LEU A 76 5.59 2.30 -9.89
N TYR A 77 6.06 1.41 -9.04
CA TYR A 77 5.23 0.36 -8.46
C TYR A 77 5.36 0.25 -6.94
N GLY A 78 4.29 -0.17 -6.25
CA GLY A 78 4.34 -0.50 -4.82
C GLY A 78 4.79 -1.93 -4.60
N VAL A 79 4.04 -2.90 -5.14
CA VAL A 79 4.33 -4.33 -5.04
C VAL A 79 4.26 -4.95 -6.43
N MET A 80 5.27 -5.73 -6.82
CA MET A 80 5.31 -6.37 -8.12
C MET A 80 5.90 -7.78 -8.04
N THR A 81 5.22 -8.76 -8.63
CA THR A 81 5.83 -10.07 -8.87
C THR A 81 6.57 -10.06 -10.22
N PRO A 82 7.62 -10.87 -10.39
CA PRO A 82 8.16 -11.18 -11.70
C PRO A 82 7.07 -11.75 -12.62
N ALA A 83 7.17 -11.46 -13.91
CA ALA A 83 6.34 -12.10 -14.93
C ALA A 83 6.82 -13.54 -15.21
N GLY A 84 5.95 -14.36 -15.81
CA GLY A 84 6.27 -15.72 -16.24
C GLY A 84 5.64 -16.80 -15.37
N ASN A 85 6.22 -18.00 -15.41
CA ASN A 85 5.60 -19.21 -14.83
C ASN A 85 5.94 -19.47 -13.36
N THR A 86 6.72 -18.59 -12.71
CA THR A 86 7.08 -18.75 -11.30
C THR A 86 5.97 -18.18 -10.42
N PRO A 87 5.33 -19.00 -9.55
CA PRO A 87 4.31 -18.50 -8.64
C PRO A 87 4.90 -17.52 -7.62
N GLY A 88 4.16 -16.44 -7.36
CA GLY A 88 4.41 -15.51 -6.28
C GLY A 88 3.50 -15.77 -5.07
N ASN A 89 4.02 -15.63 -3.87
CA ASN A 89 3.28 -15.62 -2.62
C ASN A 89 3.49 -14.28 -1.91
N ILE A 90 2.43 -13.46 -1.88
CA ILE A 90 2.46 -12.09 -1.40
C ILE A 90 1.51 -12.02 -0.21
N ASN A 91 2.08 -11.80 0.97
CA ASN A 91 1.34 -11.62 2.21
C ASN A 91 1.61 -10.21 2.73
N LEU A 92 0.63 -9.33 2.58
CA LEU A 92 0.72 -7.96 3.09
C LEU A 92 0.17 -7.83 4.51
N GLY A 93 -0.26 -8.91 5.16
CA GLY A 93 -0.77 -8.83 6.53
C GLY A 93 -2.00 -7.94 6.69
N ASN A 94 -2.16 -7.40 7.90
CA ASN A 94 -3.27 -6.54 8.28
C ASN A 94 -2.87 -5.06 8.25
N ASP A 95 -3.81 -4.18 7.88
CA ASP A 95 -3.66 -2.72 8.03
C ASP A 95 -2.46 -2.11 7.29
N VAL A 96 -1.90 -2.82 6.30
CA VAL A 96 -0.81 -2.32 5.49
C VAL A 96 -1.29 -1.24 4.54
N THR A 97 -0.42 -0.25 4.31
CA THR A 97 -0.66 0.81 3.32
C THR A 97 0.34 0.72 2.19
N VAL A 98 -0.13 0.63 0.95
CA VAL A 98 0.69 0.76 -0.26
C VAL A 98 0.40 2.10 -0.90
N ASN A 99 1.43 2.93 -1.08
CA ASN A 99 1.28 4.27 -1.65
C ASN A 99 2.25 4.49 -2.80
N VAL A 100 1.71 4.85 -3.96
CA VAL A 100 2.51 5.08 -5.16
C VAL A 100 2.11 6.42 -5.75
N ASN A 101 3.06 7.34 -5.87
CA ASN A 101 2.81 8.66 -6.44
C ASN A 101 3.86 8.95 -7.50
N ASP A 102 3.49 8.80 -8.76
CA ASP A 102 4.31 9.19 -9.90
C ASP A 102 3.79 10.51 -10.47
N ALA A 103 4.46 11.61 -10.09
CA ALA A 103 4.14 12.95 -10.53
C ALA A 103 4.45 13.22 -12.02
N SER A 104 5.09 12.27 -12.72
CA SER A 104 5.56 12.44 -14.09
C SER A 104 5.03 11.40 -15.07
N GLY A 105 4.59 10.24 -14.59
CA GLY A 105 4.33 9.07 -15.42
C GLY A 105 3.17 8.21 -14.93
N TYR A 106 3.36 6.90 -15.04
CA TYR A 106 2.36 5.89 -14.71
C TYR A 106 2.67 5.29 -13.34
N ALA A 107 1.66 5.18 -12.50
CA ALA A 107 1.77 4.59 -11.18
C ALA A 107 1.00 3.27 -11.11
N LYS A 108 1.57 2.27 -10.45
CA LYS A 108 0.94 0.95 -10.26
C LYS A 108 1.01 0.55 -8.79
N GLY A 109 -0.12 0.37 -8.12
CA GLY A 109 -0.12 -0.03 -6.71
C GLY A 109 0.45 -1.43 -6.51
N ILE A 110 -0.34 -2.44 -6.89
CA ILE A 110 0.04 -3.86 -6.75
C ILE A 110 -0.15 -4.56 -8.10
N ILE A 111 0.89 -5.26 -8.57
CA ILE A 111 0.89 -5.95 -9.85
C ILE A 111 1.27 -7.42 -9.64
N ILE A 112 0.32 -8.31 -9.92
CA ILE A 112 0.52 -9.76 -9.80
C ILE A 112 0.58 -10.34 -11.21
N GLN A 113 1.80 -10.68 -11.64
CA GLN A 113 2.15 -11.08 -13.01
C GLN A 113 2.53 -12.55 -13.16
N GLY A 114 3.02 -13.16 -12.07
CA GLY A 114 3.44 -14.56 -12.08
C GLY A 114 2.22 -15.48 -12.15
N LYS A 115 2.29 -16.52 -12.97
CA LYS A 115 1.25 -17.55 -13.05
C LYS A 115 1.04 -18.21 -11.68
N ASN A 116 -0.22 -18.50 -11.33
CA ASN A 116 -0.62 -19.12 -10.06
C ASN A 116 -0.16 -18.35 -8.81
N SER A 117 0.06 -17.03 -8.91
CA SER A 117 0.45 -16.23 -7.75
C SER A 117 -0.74 -15.96 -6.82
N SER A 118 -0.45 -15.76 -5.54
CA SER A 118 -1.42 -15.38 -4.51
C SER A 118 -1.07 -14.06 -3.85
N LEU A 119 -2.06 -13.20 -3.68
CA LEU A 119 -2.02 -12.00 -2.85
C LEU A 119 -2.99 -12.20 -1.67
N THR A 120 -2.50 -12.01 -0.45
CA THR A 120 -3.31 -12.03 0.77
C THR A 120 -3.09 -10.74 1.56
N ALA A 121 -4.18 -10.13 1.99
CA ALA A 121 -4.17 -8.93 2.81
C ALA A 121 -5.51 -8.79 3.56
N ASN A 122 -5.56 -7.91 4.56
CA ASN A 122 -6.79 -7.60 5.27
C ASN A 122 -6.76 -6.15 5.76
N ARG A 123 -7.85 -5.40 5.58
CA ARG A 123 -7.88 -3.93 5.79
C ARG A 123 -6.73 -3.21 5.06
N LEU A 124 -6.39 -3.71 3.87
CA LEU A 124 -5.35 -3.13 3.02
C LEU A 124 -5.78 -1.75 2.53
N THR A 125 -4.90 -0.77 2.59
CA THR A 125 -5.06 0.51 1.91
C THR A 125 -4.11 0.60 0.74
N VAL A 126 -4.63 0.84 -0.46
CA VAL A 126 -3.83 1.13 -1.66
C VAL A 126 -4.17 2.54 -2.12
N ASP A 127 -3.18 3.42 -2.27
CA ASP A 127 -3.35 4.79 -2.74
C ASP A 127 -2.38 5.08 -3.89
N VAL A 128 -2.92 5.26 -5.10
CA VAL A 128 -2.15 5.34 -6.33
C VAL A 128 -2.52 6.60 -7.10
N VAL A 129 -1.51 7.43 -7.36
CA VAL A 129 -1.62 8.64 -8.16
C VAL A 129 -0.55 8.61 -9.24
N GLY A 130 -0.97 8.61 -10.49
CA GLY A 130 -0.08 8.75 -11.65
C GLY A 130 -0.50 9.93 -12.50
N GLN A 131 0.45 10.75 -12.95
CA GLN A 131 0.15 11.89 -13.81
C GLN A 131 -0.43 11.47 -15.17
N THR A 132 0.04 10.35 -15.72
CA THR A 132 -0.47 9.84 -17.01
C THR A 132 -1.60 8.84 -16.82
N SER A 133 -1.44 7.89 -15.90
CA SER A 133 -2.47 6.92 -15.51
C SER A 133 -2.05 6.19 -14.23
N ALA A 134 -3.02 5.62 -13.53
CA ALA A 134 -2.82 4.85 -12.32
C ALA A 134 -3.64 3.55 -12.35
N ILE A 135 -3.06 2.49 -11.81
CA ILE A 135 -3.81 1.26 -11.54
C ILE A 135 -3.62 0.90 -10.08
N GLY A 136 -4.71 0.74 -9.33
CA GLY A 136 -4.67 0.31 -7.93
C GLY A 136 -4.12 -1.11 -7.80
N ILE A 137 -4.86 -2.11 -8.29
CA ILE A 137 -4.45 -3.53 -8.30
C ILE A 137 -4.63 -4.12 -9.70
N ASN A 138 -3.61 -4.82 -10.18
CA ASN A 138 -3.62 -5.45 -11.49
C ASN A 138 -3.25 -6.93 -11.40
N LEU A 139 -4.24 -7.81 -11.58
CA LEU A 139 -4.10 -9.27 -11.58
C LEU A 139 -4.00 -9.75 -13.03
N ILE A 140 -2.77 -9.83 -13.54
CA ILE A 140 -2.50 -10.13 -14.96
C ILE A 140 -1.77 -11.45 -15.20
N GLY A 141 -1.26 -12.10 -14.17
CA GLY A 141 -0.79 -13.48 -14.30
C GLY A 141 -1.95 -14.44 -14.56
N ASP A 142 -1.67 -15.55 -15.23
CA ASP A 142 -2.65 -16.63 -15.40
C ASP A 142 -3.01 -17.24 -14.03
N TYR A 143 -4.31 -17.41 -13.77
CA TYR A 143 -4.82 -18.08 -12.56
C TYR A 143 -4.29 -17.50 -11.25
N THR A 144 -4.18 -16.17 -11.16
CA THR A 144 -3.78 -15.52 -9.90
C THR A 144 -4.97 -15.42 -8.95
N HIS A 145 -4.68 -15.38 -7.66
CA HIS A 145 -5.70 -15.33 -6.62
C HIS A 145 -5.41 -14.14 -5.70
N ALA A 146 -6.38 -13.27 -5.49
CA ALA A 146 -6.27 -12.20 -4.50
C ALA A 146 -7.35 -12.35 -3.44
N ASP A 147 -6.94 -12.43 -2.18
CA ASP A 147 -7.81 -12.31 -1.03
C ASP A 147 -7.48 -11.02 -0.28
N LEU A 148 -8.36 -10.03 -0.37
CA LEU A 148 -8.19 -8.73 0.28
C LEU A 148 -8.90 -8.67 1.65
N GLY A 149 -9.44 -9.80 2.12
CA GLY A 149 -10.06 -9.89 3.43
C GLY A 149 -11.24 -8.95 3.58
N THR A 150 -11.36 -8.31 4.75
CA THR A 150 -12.45 -7.40 5.09
C THR A 150 -11.95 -5.96 5.23
N GLY A 151 -12.69 -4.99 4.70
CA GLY A 151 -12.42 -3.57 4.96
C GLY A 151 -11.31 -2.94 4.12
N SER A 152 -10.84 -3.61 3.07
CA SER A 152 -9.80 -3.07 2.20
C SER A 152 -10.32 -1.90 1.35
N THR A 153 -9.45 -0.91 1.10
CA THR A 153 -9.76 0.32 0.37
C THR A 153 -8.72 0.56 -0.73
N ILE A 154 -9.19 0.72 -1.96
CA ILE A 154 -8.34 1.01 -3.13
C ILE A 154 -8.68 2.40 -3.65
N LYS A 155 -7.69 3.27 -3.68
CA LYS A 155 -7.75 4.61 -4.24
C LYS A 155 -6.83 4.70 -5.44
N SER A 156 -7.38 5.14 -6.57
CA SER A 156 -6.63 5.35 -7.80
C SER A 156 -7.12 6.62 -8.48
N ASN A 157 -6.24 7.39 -9.11
CA ASN A 157 -6.72 8.50 -9.93
C ASN A 157 -7.17 8.08 -11.35
N ASP A 158 -7.08 6.79 -11.68
CA ASP A 158 -7.57 6.16 -12.92
C ASP A 158 -8.19 4.77 -12.60
N ASP A 159 -7.77 3.66 -13.21
CA ASP A 159 -8.37 2.35 -12.95
C ASP A 159 -8.15 1.87 -11.50
N GLY A 160 -9.19 1.31 -10.88
CA GLY A 160 -9.15 0.80 -9.51
C GLY A 160 -8.54 -0.60 -9.44
N ILE A 161 -9.30 -1.61 -9.85
CA ILE A 161 -8.85 -3.01 -9.94
C ILE A 161 -9.11 -3.57 -11.33
N ILE A 162 -8.13 -4.29 -11.86
CA ILE A 162 -8.23 -5.08 -13.09
C ILE A 162 -7.96 -6.56 -12.77
N ILE A 163 -8.89 -7.43 -13.16
CA ILE A 163 -8.81 -8.88 -12.97
C ILE A 163 -8.83 -9.56 -14.34
N GLY A 164 -7.71 -10.20 -14.74
CA GLY A 164 -7.58 -10.88 -16.02
C GLY A 164 -7.25 -12.37 -15.92
N HIS A 165 -7.17 -13.03 -17.07
CA HIS A 165 -6.51 -14.34 -17.25
C HIS A 165 -6.93 -15.46 -16.29
N SER A 166 -8.23 -15.66 -16.10
CA SER A 166 -8.76 -16.69 -15.18
C SER A 166 -8.34 -16.48 -13.71
N SER A 167 -8.07 -15.24 -13.32
CA SER A 167 -7.75 -14.88 -11.94
C SER A 167 -9.00 -14.63 -11.10
N THR A 168 -8.87 -14.74 -9.78
CA THR A 168 -9.96 -14.57 -8.81
C THR A 168 -9.67 -13.44 -7.82
N LEU A 169 -10.75 -12.85 -7.28
CA LEU A 169 -10.69 -11.87 -6.20
C LEU A 169 -11.76 -12.21 -5.15
N THR A 170 -11.36 -12.23 -3.88
CA THR A 170 -12.24 -12.29 -2.72
C THR A 170 -12.07 -11.06 -1.83
N ALA A 171 -13.18 -10.43 -1.46
CA ALA A 171 -13.19 -9.31 -0.52
C ALA A 171 -14.56 -9.11 0.13
N THR A 172 -14.57 -8.60 1.36
CA THR A 172 -15.78 -8.22 2.11
C THR A 172 -15.70 -6.76 2.59
N GLN A 173 -16.82 -6.02 2.63
CA GLN A 173 -16.85 -4.60 3.07
C GLN A 173 -15.76 -3.77 2.36
N PHE A 174 -15.74 -3.87 1.04
CA PHE A 174 -14.63 -3.42 0.21
C PHE A 174 -14.93 -2.08 -0.46
N THR A 175 -13.96 -1.16 -0.49
CA THR A 175 -14.15 0.17 -1.10
C THR A 175 -13.19 0.39 -2.27
N ILE A 176 -13.71 0.91 -3.38
CA ILE A 176 -12.91 1.49 -4.46
C ILE A 176 -13.28 2.97 -4.59
N GLU A 177 -12.29 3.85 -4.58
CA GLU A 177 -12.46 5.26 -4.89
C GLU A 177 -11.59 5.61 -6.09
N ASN A 178 -12.22 6.00 -7.21
CA ASN A 178 -11.50 6.39 -8.41
C ASN A 178 -11.94 7.76 -8.95
N SER A 179 -11.00 8.55 -9.49
CA SER A 179 -11.33 9.86 -10.07
C SER A 179 -11.44 9.89 -11.59
N ASN A 180 -10.81 8.93 -12.27
CA ASN A 180 -10.92 8.67 -13.71
C ASN A 180 -11.06 7.16 -13.94
N GLY A 181 -11.27 6.70 -15.17
CA GLY A 181 -11.20 5.28 -15.51
C GLY A 181 -12.32 4.41 -14.92
N ILE A 182 -12.09 3.11 -14.84
CA ILE A 182 -13.06 2.11 -14.36
C ILE A 182 -12.67 1.64 -12.95
N GLY A 183 -13.62 1.68 -12.02
CA GLY A 183 -13.39 1.22 -10.65
C GLY A 183 -13.03 -0.27 -10.56
N LEU A 184 -13.78 -1.14 -11.26
CA LEU A 184 -13.54 -2.59 -11.28
C LEU A 184 -13.75 -3.17 -12.68
N THR A 185 -12.69 -3.74 -13.26
CA THR A 185 -12.69 -4.41 -14.56
C THR A 185 -12.46 -5.90 -14.40
N ILE A 186 -13.39 -6.72 -14.92
CA ILE A 186 -13.33 -8.20 -14.84
C ILE A 186 -13.24 -8.77 -16.27
N MET A 187 -12.03 -9.16 -16.67
CA MET A 187 -11.69 -9.77 -17.96
C MET A 187 -11.26 -11.23 -17.76
N THR A 188 -12.05 -11.96 -16.98
CA THR A 188 -11.75 -13.33 -16.55
C THR A 188 -13.02 -14.16 -16.54
N MET A 189 -12.87 -15.45 -16.84
CA MET A 189 -13.94 -16.44 -16.69
C MET A 189 -13.94 -17.10 -15.31
N ALA A 190 -12.95 -16.80 -14.48
CA ALA A 190 -12.84 -17.38 -13.15
C ALA A 190 -13.76 -16.66 -12.13
N PRO A 191 -14.11 -17.32 -11.03
CA PRO A 191 -15.00 -16.74 -10.03
C PRO A 191 -14.41 -15.47 -9.39
N VAL A 192 -15.27 -14.47 -9.20
CA VAL A 192 -15.00 -13.28 -8.39
C VAL A 192 -16.09 -13.21 -7.33
N SER A 193 -15.69 -13.13 -6.05
CA SER A 193 -16.62 -13.06 -4.92
C SER A 193 -16.40 -11.78 -4.14
N ILE A 194 -17.39 -10.90 -4.18
CA ILE A 194 -17.33 -9.61 -3.50
C ILE A 194 -18.61 -9.48 -2.66
N LEU A 195 -18.42 -9.41 -1.35
CA LEU A 195 -19.51 -9.26 -0.39
C LEU A 195 -19.50 -7.83 0.15
N GLU A 196 -20.54 -7.05 -0.14
CA GLU A 196 -20.66 -5.65 0.31
C GLU A 196 -19.51 -4.78 -0.21
N ALA A 197 -19.65 -4.26 -1.44
CA ALA A 197 -18.72 -3.30 -2.00
C ALA A 197 -19.33 -1.93 -2.22
N GLU A 198 -18.52 -0.90 -2.01
CA GLU A 198 -18.80 0.49 -2.37
C GLU A 198 -17.79 0.96 -3.44
N VAL A 199 -18.30 1.46 -4.57
CA VAL A 199 -17.46 2.07 -5.62
C VAL A 199 -17.86 3.54 -5.74
N LYS A 200 -16.91 4.45 -5.49
CA LYS A 200 -17.11 5.90 -5.52
C LYS A 200 -16.32 6.52 -6.67
N SER A 201 -17.01 7.19 -7.60
CA SER A 201 -16.39 8.02 -8.64
C SER A 201 -16.62 9.52 -8.39
N ARG A 202 -15.65 10.37 -8.76
CA ARG A 202 -15.79 11.84 -8.67
C ARG A 202 -16.77 12.38 -9.74
N PRO A 203 -17.45 13.52 -9.49
CA PRO A 203 -18.61 13.99 -10.26
C PRO A 203 -18.28 14.67 -11.60
N MET A 204 -17.27 14.18 -12.33
CA MET A 204 -17.08 14.53 -13.74
C MET A 204 -17.06 13.26 -14.57
N GLU A 205 -18.25 12.90 -15.04
CA GLU A 205 -18.47 12.03 -16.20
C GLU A 205 -17.79 10.63 -16.17
N VAL A 206 -17.97 9.87 -15.08
CA VAL A 206 -17.59 8.45 -15.08
C VAL A 206 -18.74 7.61 -14.54
N GLN A 207 -19.39 6.90 -15.44
CA GLN A 207 -20.36 5.86 -15.12
C GLN A 207 -19.64 4.76 -14.35
N VAL A 208 -20.24 4.26 -13.27
CA VAL A 208 -19.77 3.04 -12.58
C VAL A 208 -20.03 1.88 -13.54
N PHE A 209 -19.07 1.61 -14.42
CA PHE A 209 -19.06 0.40 -15.24
C PHE A 209 -18.42 -0.71 -14.42
N ILE A 210 -19.24 -1.64 -13.93
CA ILE A 210 -18.70 -2.98 -13.68
C ILE A 210 -18.85 -3.72 -14.99
N SER A 211 -17.77 -3.78 -15.77
CA SER A 211 -17.74 -4.63 -16.95
C SER A 211 -17.52 -6.07 -16.48
N VAL A 212 -18.62 -6.82 -16.38
CA VAL A 212 -18.60 -8.26 -16.07
C VAL A 212 -18.74 -9.02 -17.38
N VAL A 213 -17.64 -9.56 -17.89
CA VAL A 213 -17.66 -10.59 -18.94
C VAL A 213 -17.40 -11.94 -18.28
N SER A 214 -18.32 -12.38 -17.40
CA SER A 214 -18.22 -13.67 -16.71
C SER A 214 -19.54 -14.46 -16.85
N THR A 215 -19.42 -15.75 -17.18
CA THR A 215 -20.56 -16.68 -17.25
C THR A 215 -20.77 -17.47 -15.95
N ALA A 216 -19.90 -17.30 -14.95
CA ALA A 216 -19.98 -17.98 -13.66
C ALA A 216 -20.66 -17.09 -12.62
N ILE A 217 -21.98 -17.27 -12.47
CA ILE A 217 -22.82 -16.50 -11.55
C ILE A 217 -22.56 -16.98 -10.12
N THR A 218 -21.71 -16.26 -9.40
CA THR A 218 -21.73 -16.23 -7.92
C THR A 218 -22.60 -15.02 -7.53
N PRO A 219 -23.47 -15.08 -6.52
CA PRO A 219 -24.28 -13.92 -6.15
C PRO A 219 -23.40 -12.76 -5.71
N MET A 220 -23.28 -11.74 -6.56
CA MET A 220 -22.61 -10.48 -6.26
C MET A 220 -23.64 -9.52 -5.68
N VAL A 221 -23.51 -9.15 -4.41
CA VAL A 221 -24.33 -8.08 -3.80
C VAL A 221 -23.59 -6.77 -4.00
N LEU A 222 -23.89 -6.09 -5.10
CA LEU A 222 -23.30 -4.80 -5.43
C LEU A 222 -24.21 -3.66 -4.95
N ARG A 223 -23.70 -2.81 -4.06
CA ARG A 223 -24.38 -1.58 -3.65
C ARG A 223 -23.69 -0.37 -4.25
N VAL A 224 -24.21 0.11 -5.39
CA VAL A 224 -23.73 1.36 -6.00
C VAL A 224 -24.39 2.56 -5.32
N LEU A 225 -23.63 3.31 -4.52
CA LEU A 225 -24.08 4.57 -3.93
C LEU A 225 -23.57 5.74 -4.78
N ARG A 226 -24.47 6.39 -5.54
CA ARG A 226 -24.16 7.67 -6.16
C ARG A 226 -24.19 8.76 -5.09
N ARG A 227 -23.08 9.48 -4.90
CA ARG A 227 -23.08 10.69 -4.08
C ARG A 227 -23.79 11.79 -4.88
N GLN A 228 -25.02 12.14 -4.50
CA GLN A 228 -25.65 13.36 -4.98
C GLN A 228 -25.00 14.53 -4.25
N THR A 229 -24.24 15.34 -4.98
CA THR A 229 -23.82 16.68 -4.56
C THR A 229 -24.75 17.70 -5.17
#